data_AF-A0A7Y6AGK7-F1
#
_entry.id   AF-A0A7Y6AGK7-F1
#
_cell.length_a   1.000
_cell.length_b   1.000
_cell.length_c   1.000
_cell.angle_alpha   90.00
_cell.angle_beta   90.00
_cell.angle_gamma   90.00
#
_symmetry.space_group_name_H-M   'P 1'
#
loop_
_entity.id
_entity.type
_entity.pdbx_description
1 polymer ?
#
loop_
_entity_poly.entity_id
_entity_poly.type
_entity_poly.pdbx_seq_one_letter_code
_entity_poly.pdbx_strand_id
1 'polypeptide(L)'
;ARYADNYPPEVPGKRPPDEATDIYMATHCMTYLLNADAPKPLLRFARGCTLPAPARRPHDAWQLLRELDELLGRLYGPRRFRPFSMPGPGRRKS
;
A
#
# COMPACT_ATOMS: atom_id res chain seq x y z
N ALA A 1 -9.22 7.66 18.92
CA ALA A 1 -8.99 6.25 19.26
C ALA A 1 -9.23 5.30 18.09
N ARG A 2 -10.32 5.43 17.30
CA ARG A 2 -10.72 4.46 16.26
C ARG A 2 -9.73 4.16 15.12
N TYR A 3 -8.76 5.04 14.87
CA TYR A 3 -7.76 4.88 13.79
C TYR A 3 -6.32 4.90 14.30
N ALA A 4 -6.11 4.84 15.60
CA ALA A 4 -4.76 4.88 16.18
C ALA A 4 -3.92 3.68 15.71
N ASP A 5 -4.55 2.53 15.55
CA ASP A 5 -3.91 1.28 15.12
C ASP A 5 -3.46 1.31 13.65
N ASN A 6 -3.93 2.28 12.87
CA ASN A 6 -3.50 2.45 11.48
C ASN A 6 -2.11 3.09 11.38
N TYR A 7 -1.64 3.75 12.43
CA TYR A 7 -0.37 4.47 12.41
C TYR A 7 0.80 3.57 12.85
N PRO A 8 2.01 3.78 12.29
CA PRO A 8 3.18 3.07 12.77
C PRO A 8 3.59 3.53 14.17
N PRO A 9 4.32 2.70 14.96
CA PRO A 9 4.57 2.95 16.38
C PRO A 9 5.27 4.27 16.72
N GLU A 10 6.04 4.82 15.80
CA GLU A 10 6.71 6.12 15.96
C GLU A 10 5.75 7.31 16.06
N VAL A 11 4.58 7.25 15.41
CA VAL A 11 3.60 8.35 15.38
C VAL A 11 2.94 8.56 16.75
N PRO A 12 2.28 7.57 17.38
CA PRO A 12 1.77 7.74 18.74
C PRO A 12 2.92 7.94 19.75
N GLY A 13 4.11 7.41 19.45
CA GLY A 13 5.34 7.64 20.21
C GLY A 13 5.95 9.04 20.05
N LYS A 14 5.38 9.91 19.21
CA LYS A 14 5.89 11.26 18.89
C LYS A 14 7.37 11.28 18.50
N ARG A 15 7.86 10.22 17.88
CA ARG A 15 9.22 10.19 17.34
C ARG A 15 9.22 10.90 15.99
N PRO A 16 10.36 11.49 15.57
CA PRO A 16 10.45 12.10 14.24
C PRO A 16 10.09 11.07 13.15
N PRO A 17 9.19 11.41 12.21
CA PRO A 17 8.90 10.56 11.07
C PRO A 17 10.07 10.61 10.07
N ASP A 18 10.21 9.53 9.31
CA ASP A 18 11.16 9.40 8.21
C ASP A 18 10.46 8.75 6.99
N GLU A 19 11.21 8.50 5.93
CA GLU A 19 10.71 7.80 4.74
C GLU A 19 10.13 6.41 5.04
N ALA A 20 10.61 5.73 6.09
CA ALA A 20 10.09 4.43 6.51
C ALA A 20 8.73 4.55 7.22
N THR A 21 8.38 5.71 7.77
CA THR A 21 7.03 6.04 8.22
C THR A 21 6.05 6.09 7.04
N ASP A 22 6.43 6.78 5.96
CA ASP A 22 5.59 6.89 4.75
C ASP A 22 5.41 5.54 4.06
N ILE A 23 6.48 4.75 3.96
CA ILE A 23 6.44 3.39 3.39
C ILE A 23 5.48 2.48 4.19
N TYR A 24 5.52 2.54 5.53
CA TYR A 24 4.57 1.80 6.36
C TYR A 24 3.13 2.23 6.03
N MET A 25 2.87 3.53 6.01
CA MET A 25 1.53 4.07 5.86
C MET A 25 0.94 3.78 4.47
N ALA A 26 1.74 3.94 3.42
CA ALA A 26 1.37 3.57 2.06
C ALA A 26 1.05 2.08 1.94
N THR A 27 1.86 1.22 2.55
CA THR A 27 1.65 -0.23 2.56
C THR A 27 0.39 -0.63 3.31
N HIS A 28 0.14 0.00 4.47
CA HIS A 28 -1.07 -0.23 5.25
C HIS A 28 -2.31 0.18 4.45
N CYS A 29 -2.29 1.34 3.79
CA CYS A 29 -3.36 1.78 2.90
C CYS A 29 -3.62 0.77 1.77
N MET A 30 -2.55 0.34 1.08
CA MET A 30 -2.65 -0.65 0.00
C MET A 30 -3.29 -1.96 0.49
N THR A 31 -2.81 -2.50 1.61
CA THR A 31 -3.34 -3.77 2.16
C THR A 31 -4.76 -3.63 2.67
N TYR A 32 -5.13 -2.48 3.24
CA TYR A 32 -6.51 -2.17 3.61
C TYR A 32 -7.43 -2.17 2.39
N LEU A 33 -7.02 -1.57 1.26
CA LEU A 33 -7.80 -1.56 0.02
C LEU A 33 -7.94 -2.93 -0.62
N LEU A 34 -6.91 -3.76 -0.55
CA LEU A 34 -6.92 -5.13 -1.11
C LEU A 34 -7.67 -6.12 -0.21
N ASN A 35 -7.80 -5.81 1.07
CA ASN A 35 -8.51 -6.62 2.07
C ASN A 35 -8.04 -8.11 2.03
N ALA A 36 -8.92 -9.05 2.36
CA ALA A 36 -8.63 -10.48 2.40
C ALA A 36 -8.25 -11.12 1.04
N ASP A 37 -8.39 -10.39 -0.07
CA ASP A 37 -8.17 -10.91 -1.42
C ASP A 37 -6.71 -10.79 -1.90
N ALA A 38 -5.83 -10.17 -1.11
CA ALA A 38 -4.43 -9.99 -1.48
C ALA A 38 -3.66 -11.33 -1.58
N PRO A 39 -2.92 -11.59 -2.67
CA PRO A 39 -2.11 -12.80 -2.80
C PRO A 39 -1.05 -12.91 -1.68
N LYS A 40 -0.78 -14.14 -1.23
CA LYS A 40 0.22 -14.41 -0.17
C LYS A 40 1.59 -13.75 -0.42
N PRO A 41 2.15 -13.72 -1.64
CA PRO A 41 3.41 -13.03 -1.89
C PRO A 41 3.34 -11.51 -1.65
N LEU A 42 2.21 -10.88 -1.97
CA LEU A 42 1.98 -9.45 -1.73
C LEU A 42 1.82 -9.14 -0.25
N LEU A 43 1.15 -10.03 0.51
CA LEU A 43 1.07 -9.93 1.97
C LEU A 43 2.44 -10.07 2.65
N ARG A 44 3.31 -10.95 2.12
CA ARG A 44 4.69 -11.10 2.62
C ARG A 44 5.53 -9.85 2.36
N PHE A 45 5.43 -9.29 1.15
CA PHE A 45 6.07 -8.02 0.80
C PHE A 45 5.59 -6.90 1.74
N ALA A 46 4.28 -6.78 1.92
CA ALA A 46 3.69 -5.78 2.82
C ALA A 46 4.19 -5.91 4.25
N ARG A 47 4.29 -7.15 4.77
CA ARG A 47 4.82 -7.42 6.12
C ARG A 47 6.26 -6.89 6.32
N GLY A 48 7.10 -6.94 5.29
CA GLY A 48 8.46 -6.37 5.35
C GLY A 48 8.45 -4.85 5.48
N CYS A 49 7.53 -4.19 4.79
CA CYS A 49 7.36 -2.74 4.83
C CYS A 49 6.69 -2.25 6.13
N THR A 50 5.97 -3.13 6.85
CA THR A 50 5.22 -2.78 8.07
C THR A 50 5.82 -3.35 9.35
N LEU A 51 7.12 -3.64 9.37
CA LEU A 51 7.80 -4.09 10.60
C LEU A 51 7.74 -3.01 11.70
N PRO A 52 7.57 -3.36 12.98
CA PRO A 52 7.43 -2.35 14.03
C PRO A 52 8.61 -1.38 14.16
N ALA A 53 9.83 -1.84 13.95
CA ALA A 53 11.04 -1.01 14.01
C ALA A 53 11.31 -0.34 12.64
N PRO A 54 11.32 1.01 12.56
CA PRO A 54 11.56 1.75 11.30
C PRO A 54 12.83 1.32 10.57
N ALA A 55 13.95 1.18 11.29
CA ALA A 55 15.25 0.75 10.74
C ALA A 55 15.27 -0.65 10.10
N ARG A 56 14.20 -1.43 10.24
CA ARG A 56 14.06 -2.75 9.59
C ARG A 56 13.18 -2.71 8.34
N ARG A 57 12.55 -1.56 8.06
CA ARG A 57 11.75 -1.35 6.87
C ARG A 57 12.68 -0.87 5.74
N PRO A 58 12.22 -0.90 4.48
CA PRO A 58 12.92 -0.25 3.39
C PRO A 58 13.01 1.28 3.60
N HIS A 59 14.10 1.88 3.14
CA HIS A 59 14.34 3.32 3.16
C HIS A 59 14.47 3.93 1.75
N ASP A 60 14.60 3.11 0.72
CA ASP A 60 14.59 3.57 -0.68
C ASP A 60 13.23 3.25 -1.31
N ALA A 61 12.35 4.25 -1.36
CA ALA A 61 11.03 4.11 -1.95
C ALA A 61 11.06 3.79 -3.46
N TRP A 62 12.09 4.24 -4.18
CA TRP A 62 12.23 3.99 -5.62
C TRP A 62 12.68 2.57 -5.90
N GLN A 63 13.63 2.05 -5.12
CA GLN A 63 13.99 0.64 -5.17
C GLN A 63 12.80 -0.24 -4.79
N LEU A 64 12.10 0.10 -3.71
CA LEU A 64 10.94 -0.64 -3.26
C LEU A 64 9.84 -0.70 -4.32
N LEU A 65 9.61 0.41 -5.05
CA LEU A 65 8.65 0.46 -6.15
C LEU A 65 9.04 -0.50 -7.28
N ARG A 66 10.34 -0.59 -7.62
CA ARG A 66 10.82 -1.56 -8.64
C ARG A 66 10.59 -3.00 -8.18
N GLU A 67 10.87 -3.32 -6.91
CA GLU A 67 10.62 -4.65 -6.35
C GLU A 67 9.13 -5.01 -6.37
N LEU A 68 8.26 -4.04 -6.06
CA LEU A 68 6.81 -4.19 -6.15
C LEU A 68 6.38 -4.42 -7.61
N ASP A 69 6.92 -3.67 -8.57
CA ASP A 69 6.62 -3.83 -9.99
C ASP A 69 6.97 -5.23 -10.50
N GLU A 70 8.13 -5.76 -10.12
CA GLU A 70 8.54 -7.12 -10.44
C GLU A 70 7.61 -8.16 -9.80
N LEU A 71 7.23 -7.95 -8.54
CA LEU A 71 6.29 -8.83 -7.84
C LEU A 71 4.93 -8.85 -8.54
N LEU A 72 4.39 -7.68 -8.89
CA LEU A 72 3.14 -7.56 -9.64
C LEU A 72 3.25 -8.22 -11.01
N GLY A 73 4.39 -8.06 -11.69
CA GLY A 73 4.68 -8.74 -12.96
C GLY A 73 4.64 -10.26 -12.85
N ARG A 74 5.18 -10.83 -11.77
CA ARG A 74 5.12 -12.28 -11.50
C ARG A 74 3.71 -12.77 -11.15
N LEU A 75 2.94 -11.97 -10.42
CA LEU A 75 1.59 -12.34 -9.96
C LEU A 75 0.53 -12.21 -11.05
N TYR A 76 0.63 -11.17 -11.88
CA TYR A 76 -0.45 -10.75 -12.76
C TYR A 76 -0.02 -10.63 -14.23
N GLY A 77 1.26 -10.81 -14.54
CA GLY A 77 1.82 -10.56 -15.86
C GLY A 77 2.03 -9.07 -16.14
N PRO A 78 2.32 -8.69 -17.40
CA PRO A 78 2.56 -7.31 -17.77
C PRO A 78 1.34 -6.43 -17.51
N ARG A 79 1.57 -5.19 -17.06
CA ARG A 79 0.52 -4.20 -16.85
C ARG A 79 -0.27 -3.96 -18.14
N ARG A 80 -1.59 -4.10 -18.06
CA ARG A 80 -2.50 -3.79 -19.16
C ARG A 80 -3.37 -2.60 -18.78
N PHE A 81 -3.29 -1.54 -19.56
CA PHE A 81 -4.22 -0.42 -19.42
C PHE A 81 -5.64 -0.90 -19.74
N ARG A 82 -6.57 -0.66 -18.82
CA ARG A 82 -8.00 -0.93 -19.02
C ARG A 82 -8.69 0.42 -19.20
N PRO A 83 -9.28 0.70 -20.38
CA PRO A 83 -10.07 1.91 -20.55
C PRO A 83 -11.17 1.99 -19.50
N PHE A 84 -11.25 3.11 -18.81
CA PHE A 84 -12.33 3.40 -17.89
C PHE A 84 -13.38 4.26 -18.61
N SER A 85 -14.57 3.71 -18.82
CA SER A 85 -15.69 4.43 -19.43
C SER A 85 -16.65 4.89 -18.35
N MET A 86 -16.90 6.21 -18.30
CA MET A 86 -17.94 6.75 -17.43
C MET A 86 -19.31 6.24 -17.89
N PRO A 87 -20.22 5.88 -16.97
CA PRO A 87 -21.61 5.64 -17.34
C PRO A 87 -22.18 6.92 -17.97
N GLY A 88 -23.00 6.79 -19.02
CA GLY A 88 -23.65 7.93 -19.65
C GLY A 88 -24.48 8.75 -18.64
N PRO A 89 -24.76 10.03 -18.91
CA PRO A 89 -25.52 10.87 -18.00
C PRO A 89 -26.85 10.19 -17.66
N GLY A 90 -27.05 9.85 -16.38
CA GLY A 90 -28.30 9.26 -15.92
C GLY A 90 -29.46 10.20 -16.26
N ARG A 91 -30.56 9.67 -16.82
CA ARG A 91 -31.78 10.46 -17.04
C ARG A 91 -32.20 11.11 -15.72
N ARG A 92 -32.24 12.44 -15.66
CA ARG A 92 -32.90 13.17 -14.57
C ARG A 92 -34.35 12.70 -14.52
N LYS A 93 -34.81 12.23 -13.36
CA LYS A 93 -36.24 12.03 -13.12
C LYS A 93 -36.89 13.42 -13.12
N SER A 94 -37.83 13.62 -14.04
CA SER A 94 -38.74 14.77 -14.12
C SER A 94 -39.67 14.80 -12.91
#